data_AF-A0A962TIE0-F1
#
_entry.id   AF-A0A962TIE0-F1
#
_cell.length_a   1.000
_cell.length_b   1.000
_cell.length_c   1.000
_cell.angle_alpha   90.00
_cell.angle_beta   90.00
_cell.angle_gamma   90.00
#
_symmetry.space_group_name_H-M   'P 1'
#
loop_
_entity.id
_entity.type
_entity.pdbx_description
1 polymer ?
#
loop_
_entity_poly.entity_id
_entity_poly.type
_entity_poly.pdbx_seq_one_letter_code
_entity_poly.pdbx_strand_id
1 'polypeptide(L)'
;MTLTLVASPAAALPEDREQPIHLEASRGQLDQKTGVSVYEGNVVISQGSMRLTADTATIHVKDSSFERMEAVGKPVNLRYKPA
;
A
#
# COMPACT_ATOMS: atom_id res chain seq x y z
N MET A 1 -43.69 -17.14 21.99
CA MET A 1 -42.33 -16.78 22.47
C MET A 1 -41.43 -16.67 21.25
N THR A 2 -41.34 -15.48 20.67
CA THR A 2 -40.61 -15.21 19.43
C THR A 2 -39.17 -14.84 19.75
N LEU A 3 -38.23 -15.68 19.31
CA LEU A 3 -36.79 -15.49 19.51
C LEU A 3 -36.21 -14.68 18.34
N THR A 4 -35.92 -13.40 18.59
CA THR A 4 -35.32 -12.50 17.60
C THR A 4 -33.79 -12.69 17.60
N LEU A 5 -33.23 -13.15 16.48
CA LEU A 5 -31.79 -13.32 16.31
C LEU A 5 -31.18 -11.99 15.84
N VAL A 6 -30.41 -11.33 16.70
CA VAL A 6 -29.68 -10.10 16.35
C VAL A 6 -28.36 -10.50 15.69
N ALA A 7 -28.25 -10.31 14.38
CA ALA A 7 -27.00 -10.48 13.66
C ALA A 7 -26.08 -9.28 13.94
N SER A 8 -25.00 -9.49 14.68
CA SER A 8 -23.95 -8.48 14.85
C SER A 8 -23.29 -8.20 13.50
N PRO A 9 -23.08 -6.91 13.12
CA PRO A 9 -22.30 -6.61 11.93
C PRO A 9 -20.85 -7.02 12.21
N ALA A 10 -20.37 -8.03 11.50
CA ALA A 10 -18.97 -8.40 11.49
C ALA A 10 -18.19 -7.23 10.85
N ALA A 11 -17.46 -6.47 11.67
CA ALA A 11 -16.51 -5.48 11.19
C ALA A 11 -15.44 -6.22 10.40
N ALA A 12 -15.55 -6.18 9.08
CA ALA A 12 -14.57 -6.75 8.18
C ALA A 12 -13.32 -5.87 8.24
N LEU A 13 -12.31 -6.29 8.99
CA LEU A 13 -10.97 -5.71 8.94
C LEU A 13 -10.39 -5.91 7.52
N PRO A 14 -9.76 -4.86 7.00
CA PRO A 14 -8.32 -4.75 7.22
C PRO A 14 -7.94 -3.33 7.66
N GLU A 15 -7.78 -3.14 8.97
CA GLU A 15 -7.17 -1.94 9.59
C GLU A 15 -5.88 -1.50 8.88
N ASP A 16 -5.16 -2.45 8.26
CA ASP A 16 -3.94 -2.20 7.50
C ASP A 16 -4.08 -1.14 6.41
N ARG A 17 -5.27 -0.96 5.80
CA ARG A 17 -5.45 0.07 4.76
C ARG A 17 -5.57 1.48 5.30
N GLU A 18 -5.96 1.62 6.57
CA GLU A 18 -6.02 2.92 7.26
C GLU A 18 -4.66 3.30 7.84
N GLN A 19 -3.74 2.35 7.92
CA GLN A 19 -2.38 2.61 8.38
C GLN A 19 -1.58 3.42 7.36
N PRO A 20 -0.64 4.27 7.82
CA PRO A 20 0.21 5.07 6.95
C PRO A 20 1.08 4.19 6.05
N ILE A 21 1.25 4.65 4.80
CA ILE A 21 2.18 4.03 3.85
C ILE A 21 3.58 4.57 4.14
N HIS A 22 4.51 3.67 4.43
CA HIS A 22 5.93 3.96 4.48
C HIS A 22 6.61 3.45 3.21
N LEU A 23 7.44 4.29 2.60
CA LEU A 23 8.25 3.94 1.44
C LEU A 23 9.70 4.31 1.72
N GLU A 24 10.59 3.34 1.56
CA GLU A 24 12.04 3.50 1.62
C GLU A 24 12.65 3.11 0.27
N ALA A 25 13.57 3.91 -0.24
CA ALA A 25 14.27 3.65 -1.51
C ALA A 25 15.63 4.36 -1.52
N SER A 26 16.54 3.93 -2.40
CA SER A 26 17.85 4.57 -2.58
C SER A 26 17.76 5.90 -3.30
N ARG A 27 16.84 6.01 -4.26
CA ARG A 27 16.58 7.22 -5.05
C ARG A 27 15.08 7.41 -5.24
N GLY A 28 14.66 8.66 -5.34
CA GLY A 28 13.30 9.06 -5.62
C GLY A 28 13.29 10.29 -6.51
N GLN A 29 12.44 10.30 -7.53
CA GLN A 29 12.22 11.43 -8.41
C GLN A 29 10.71 11.70 -8.47
N LEU A 30 10.32 12.93 -8.14
CA LEU A 30 8.95 13.41 -8.23
C LEU A 30 8.81 14.33 -9.44
N ASP A 31 7.95 13.96 -10.37
CA ASP A 31 7.46 14.83 -11.42
C ASP A 31 6.21 15.56 -10.92
N GLN A 32 6.38 16.81 -10.49
CA GLN A 32 5.28 17.65 -9.98
C GLN A 32 4.27 18.02 -11.06
N LYS A 33 4.65 17.97 -12.35
CA LYS A 33 3.77 18.34 -13.46
C LYS A 33 2.77 17.23 -13.76
N THR A 34 3.20 15.97 -13.65
CA THR A 34 2.37 14.80 -13.90
C THR A 34 1.82 14.15 -12.62
N GLY A 35 2.40 14.45 -11.46
CA GLY A 35 2.07 13.80 -10.19
C GLY A 35 2.66 12.40 -10.05
N VAL A 36 3.63 12.04 -10.91
CA VAL A 36 4.28 10.71 -10.90
C VAL A 36 5.56 10.76 -10.08
N SER A 37 5.71 9.81 -9.15
CA SER A 37 6.93 9.61 -8.37
C SER A 37 7.56 8.26 -8.70
N VAL A 38 8.83 8.25 -9.09
CA VAL A 38 9.59 7.03 -9.37
C VAL A 38 10.64 6.83 -8.29
N TYR A 39 10.65 5.66 -7.67
CA TYR A 39 11.57 5.26 -6.62
C TYR A 39 12.39 4.06 -7.08
N GLU A 40 13.70 4.09 -6.87
CA GLU A 40 14.62 3.08 -7.38
C GLU A 40 15.67 2.66 -6.33
N GLY A 41 16.06 1.39 -6.41
CA GLY A 41 17.12 0.79 -5.61
C GLY A 41 16.63 0.36 -4.22
N ASN A 42 16.42 -0.95 -4.06
CA ASN A 42 15.94 -1.58 -2.83
C ASN A 42 14.69 -0.90 -2.27
N VAL A 43 13.64 -0.82 -3.09
CA VAL A 43 12.39 -0.20 -2.67
C VAL A 43 11.69 -1.12 -1.66
N VAL A 44 11.35 -0.59 -0.50
CA VAL A 44 10.58 -1.26 0.55
C VAL A 44 9.37 -0.40 0.87
N ILE A 45 8.18 -0.94 0.65
CA ILE A 45 6.91 -0.32 0.95
C ILE A 45 6.25 -1.11 2.07
N SER A 46 5.74 -0.44 3.10
CA SER A 46 4.97 -1.08 4.17
C SER A 46 3.72 -0.31 4.52
N GLN A 47 2.64 -1.04 4.78
CA GLN A 47 1.35 -0.49 5.20
C GLN A 47 0.71 -1.46 6.19
N GLY A 48 0.67 -1.07 7.46
CA GLY A 48 0.32 -1.98 8.55
C GLY A 48 1.15 -3.26 8.51
N SER A 49 0.47 -4.39 8.33
CA SER A 49 1.09 -5.70 8.25
C SER A 49 1.66 -6.09 6.87
N MET A 50 1.34 -5.32 5.84
CA MET A 50 1.83 -5.52 4.48
C MET A 50 3.25 -4.99 4.33
N ARG A 51 4.13 -5.76 3.69
CA ARG A 51 5.45 -5.33 3.23
C ARG A 51 5.70 -5.81 1.80
N LEU A 52 6.00 -4.88 0.91
CA LEU A 52 6.32 -5.10 -0.49
C LEU A 52 7.76 -4.64 -0.74
N THR A 53 8.58 -5.50 -1.35
CA THR A 53 9.95 -5.15 -1.76
C THR A 53 10.13 -5.33 -3.26
N ALA A 54 10.73 -4.34 -3.91
CA ALA A 54 10.95 -4.31 -5.36
C ALA A 54 12.24 -3.54 -5.72
N ASP A 55 12.65 -3.61 -6.99
CA ASP A 55 13.80 -2.84 -7.48
C ASP A 55 13.41 -1.39 -7.79
N THR A 56 12.20 -1.21 -8.33
CA THR A 56 11.63 0.07 -8.71
C THR A 56 10.16 0.14 -8.29
N ALA A 57 9.69 1.29 -7.82
CA ALA A 57 8.28 1.58 -7.62
C ALA A 57 7.88 2.92 -8.23
N THR A 58 6.78 2.93 -8.96
CA THR A 58 6.20 4.12 -9.57
C THR A 58 4.86 4.40 -8.90
N ILE A 59 4.70 5.59 -8.31
CA ILE A 59 3.48 6.04 -7.65
C ILE A 59 2.85 7.15 -8.47
N HIS A 60 1.56 7.02 -8.75
CA HIS A 60 0.76 8.01 -9.47
C HIS A 60 -0.18 8.68 -8.47
N VAL A 61 -0.02 9.99 -8.32
CA VAL A 61 -0.90 10.84 -7.51
C VAL A 61 -1.66 11.77 -8.45
N LYS A 62 -2.97 11.83 -8.29
CA LYS A 62 -3.85 12.70 -9.06
C LYS A 62 -4.71 13.51 -8.11
N ASP A 63 -4.80 14.82 -8.32
CA ASP A 63 -5.58 15.74 -7.48
C ASP A 63 -5.25 15.60 -5.97
N SER A 64 -3.97 15.39 -5.65
CA SER A 64 -3.48 15.13 -4.28
C SER A 64 -4.00 13.83 -3.64
N SER A 65 -4.60 12.94 -4.44
CA SER A 65 -5.06 11.61 -4.02
C SER A 65 -4.20 10.52 -4.67
N PHE A 66 -3.91 9.47 -3.91
CA PHE A 66 -3.23 8.29 -4.43
C PHE A 66 -4.12 7.60 -5.47
N GLU A 67 -3.62 7.43 -6.69
CA GLU A 67 -4.36 6.75 -7.77
C GLU A 67 -3.89 5.30 -7.92
N ARG A 68 -2.58 5.08 -8.07
CA ARG A 68 -1.99 3.77 -8.31
C ARG A 68 -0.52 3.73 -7.90
N MET A 69 -0.05 2.52 -7.58
CA MET A 69 1.36 2.19 -7.45
C MET A 69 1.70 0.95 -8.27
N GLU A 70 2.84 0.99 -8.95
CA GLU A 70 3.39 -0.10 -9.73
C GLU A 70 4.76 -0.44 -9.18
N ALA A 71 5.00 -1.71 -8.85
CA ALA A 71 6.28 -2.17 -8.33
C ALA A 71 6.86 -3.24 -9.26
N VAL A 72 8.10 -3.04 -9.69
CA VAL A 72 8.80 -3.91 -10.63
C VAL A 72 10.12 -4.34 -10.01
N GLY A 73 10.44 -5.63 -10.13
CA GLY A 73 11.70 -6.16 -9.64
C GLY A 73 11.88 -7.63 -9.96
N LYS A 74 13.10 -8.13 -9.76
CA LYS A 74 13.49 -9.51 -10.04
C LYS A 74 14.20 -10.10 -8.80
N PRO A 75 13.49 -10.51 -7.73
CA PRO A 75 12.03 -10.72 -7.61
C PRO A 75 11.29 -9.65 -6.78
N VAL A 76 10.03 -9.39 -7.14
CA VAL A 76 9.10 -8.66 -6.26
C VAL A 76 8.63 -9.59 -5.14
N ASN A 77 8.83 -9.20 -3.88
CA ASN A 77 8.31 -9.95 -2.74
C ASN A 77 7.22 -9.15 -2.05
N LEU A 78 6.02 -9.72 -2.00
CA LEU A 78 4.90 -9.21 -1.22
C LEU A 78 4.66 -10.15 -0.05
N ARG A 79 4.74 -9.63 1.18
CA ARG A 79 4.47 -10.37 2.41
C ARG A 79 3.38 -9.66 3.20
N TYR A 80 2.42 -10.44 3.67
CA TYR A 80 1.42 -10.02 4.64
C TYR A 80 1.68 -10.79 5.93
N LYS A 81 1.77 -10.10 7.05
CA LYS A 81 1.77 -10.75 8.36
C LYS A 81 0.39 -10.61 8.98
N PRO A 82 -0.50 -11.62 8.92
CA PRO A 82 -1.73 -11.53 9.71
C PRO A 82 -1.34 -11.31 11.19
N ALA A 83 -1.98 -10.32 11.82
CA ALA A 83 -1.84 -10.05 13.25
C ALA A 83 -2.34 -11.23 14.09
#